data_AF-A0A950KW90-F1
#
_entry.id   AF-A0A950KW90-F1
#
_cell.length_a   1.000
_cell.length_b   1.000
_cell.length_c   1.000
_cell.angle_alpha   90.00
_cell.angle_beta   90.00
_cell.angle_gamma   90.00
#
_symmetry.space_group_name_H-M   'P 1'
#
loop_
_entity.id
_entity.type
_entity.pdbx_description
1 polymer ?
#
loop_
_entity_poly.entity_id
_entity_poly.type
_entity_poly.pdbx_seq_one_letter_code
_entity_poly.pdbx_strand_id
1 'polypeptide(L)'
;MPDQSSAATEHAIMQEITQPLTELPHDPVAAVANADFPVVLRGYDREAVDEYVQRTTQLVAEMSATRSPEGAVRRALERVGEQVSSILGRAHETAEDITSQSRAEAEERLIQARAEAHQLERDARASAEQLERDAHERAQERERAAEMRVRELDAEVERIWAERDRIVNDVRKLSEELSLLSSAAATRFPAATTEDAAAVTGPDATGVAAEPALADAPEPGLHPVVAADPGVDPGFEAWPAPEVAGEVEPELAVGSEPDLREVPADVGDDRFVGVQEEDNADEGALRPFEPDAFDDGLSASEQPTTVLRRPRLRVIDLNHLGRERVIGAWQVDDVLIDPGPASCLEALLGALEEQPRALLLTHIHLDHAGATGSLVRMWPELEVYVHELGAQHLIDPAKLLESARRLYGGDLEDLWGEVLPVPEANLHILGGGEQLLGGSFEVAYTPGHASHHVSYLLERTAFVGDAGGVRITPEELTIPPTPPPEIDIDAWHGSIERILRWGPERLAMTHFGESRDVERQLAELAERLDTWAALVRSEDFETFIDVVETEIESGSSPVHHEAYRQAAPPELLFAGLDRYWRKRDGGAGGPADEPETNETDVFTGGS
;
A
#
# COMPACT_ATOMS: atom_id res chain seq x y z
N MET A 1 -29.49 -44.25 19.65
CA MET A 1 -29.60 -45.67 20.06
C MET A 1 -29.59 -46.51 18.79
N PRO A 2 -28.48 -47.17 18.41
CA PRO A 2 -28.49 -48.00 17.22
C PRO A 2 -29.26 -49.31 17.50
N ASP A 3 -29.89 -49.79 16.45
CA ASP A 3 -31.05 -50.66 16.42
C ASP A 3 -30.75 -52.11 16.86
N GLN A 4 -31.08 -52.46 18.12
CA GLN A 4 -31.00 -53.84 18.61
C GLN A 4 -31.92 -54.81 17.84
N SER A 5 -32.89 -54.29 17.07
CA SER A 5 -33.77 -55.09 16.20
C SER A 5 -33.03 -55.63 14.97
N SER A 6 -32.07 -54.87 14.42
CA SER A 6 -31.34 -55.23 13.20
C SER A 6 -30.45 -56.45 13.41
N ALA A 7 -29.64 -56.43 14.48
CA ALA A 7 -28.74 -57.53 14.81
C ALA A 7 -29.48 -58.83 15.16
N ALA A 8 -30.63 -58.74 15.83
CA ALA A 8 -31.47 -59.90 16.13
C ALA A 8 -32.09 -60.51 14.86
N THR A 9 -32.44 -59.67 13.89
CA THR A 9 -33.02 -60.09 12.62
C THR A 9 -31.98 -60.73 11.70
N GLU A 10 -30.76 -60.17 11.63
CA GLU A 10 -29.63 -60.78 10.91
C GLU A 10 -29.26 -62.15 11.47
N HIS A 11 -29.24 -62.30 12.80
CA HIS A 11 -28.91 -63.57 13.44
C HIS A 11 -29.95 -64.66 13.15
N ALA A 12 -31.24 -64.31 13.13
CA ALA A 12 -32.32 -65.23 12.79
C ALA A 12 -32.26 -65.69 11.32
N ILE A 13 -31.96 -64.77 10.39
CA ILE A 13 -31.81 -65.08 8.96
C ILE A 13 -30.59 -65.97 8.71
N MET A 14 -29.46 -65.68 9.37
CA MET A 14 -28.27 -66.52 9.27
C MET A 14 -28.50 -67.92 9.83
N GLN A 15 -29.24 -68.06 10.93
CA GLN A 15 -29.64 -69.37 11.44
C GLN A 15 -30.55 -70.12 10.44
N GLU A 16 -31.55 -69.47 9.87
CA GLU A 16 -32.48 -70.10 8.91
C GLU A 16 -31.77 -70.56 7.62
N ILE A 17 -30.73 -69.84 7.19
CA ILE A 17 -29.93 -70.19 6.00
C ILE A 17 -28.93 -71.32 6.29
N THR A 18 -28.32 -71.35 7.48
CA THR A 18 -27.19 -72.25 7.80
C THR A 18 -27.59 -73.55 8.48
N GLN A 19 -28.77 -73.62 9.11
CA GLN A 19 -29.25 -74.80 9.83
C GLN A 19 -29.24 -76.11 9.01
N PRO A 20 -29.62 -76.13 7.71
CA PRO A 20 -29.58 -77.35 6.89
C PRO A 20 -28.17 -77.85 6.56
N LEU A 21 -27.15 -77.00 6.64
CA LEU A 21 -25.76 -77.33 6.27
C LEU A 21 -24.99 -78.04 7.40
N THR A 22 -25.47 -77.95 8.65
CA THR A 22 -24.82 -78.52 9.84
C THR A 22 -25.02 -80.03 10.02
N GLU A 23 -25.94 -80.67 9.30
CA GLU A 23 -26.28 -82.10 9.46
C GLU A 23 -25.62 -83.03 8.41
N LEU A 24 -24.87 -82.48 7.44
CA LEU A 24 -24.24 -83.29 6.39
C LEU A 24 -22.80 -83.73 6.76
N PRO A 25 -22.35 -84.92 6.32
CA PRO A 25 -20.96 -85.34 6.47
C PRO A 25 -19.99 -84.36 5.76
N HIS A 26 -18.80 -84.16 6.33
CA HIS A 26 -17.80 -83.19 5.85
C HIS A 26 -17.32 -83.41 4.39
N ASP A 27 -17.50 -84.59 3.80
CA ASP A 27 -17.22 -84.87 2.38
C ASP A 27 -18.10 -86.03 1.84
N PRO A 28 -19.29 -85.74 1.28
CA PRO A 28 -20.19 -86.75 0.75
C PRO A 28 -19.71 -87.37 -0.57
N VAL A 29 -18.80 -86.69 -1.29
CA VAL A 29 -18.29 -87.15 -2.59
C VAL A 29 -17.23 -88.23 -2.40
N ALA A 30 -16.34 -88.09 -1.42
CA ALA A 30 -15.37 -89.11 -1.06
C ALA A 30 -16.01 -90.42 -0.59
N ALA A 31 -17.19 -90.35 0.05
CA ALA A 31 -17.92 -91.52 0.55
C ALA A 31 -18.52 -92.41 -0.56
N VAL A 32 -18.65 -91.89 -1.78
CA VAL A 32 -19.27 -92.56 -2.92
C VAL A 32 -18.25 -92.82 -4.05
N ALA A 33 -17.20 -92.01 -4.18
CA ALA A 33 -16.28 -92.07 -5.32
C ALA A 33 -15.44 -93.36 -5.46
N ASN A 34 -15.21 -94.11 -4.37
CA ASN A 34 -14.35 -95.30 -4.36
C ASN A 34 -15.12 -96.56 -3.93
N ALA A 35 -15.97 -97.09 -4.81
CA ALA A 35 -16.73 -98.31 -4.55
C ALA A 35 -16.09 -99.53 -5.22
N ASP A 36 -15.59 -100.47 -4.41
CA ASP A 36 -15.10 -101.77 -4.86
C ASP A 36 -16.14 -102.87 -4.60
N PHE A 37 -16.52 -103.60 -5.65
CA PHE A 37 -17.52 -104.66 -5.57
C PHE A 37 -16.87 -106.05 -5.68
N PRO A 38 -17.22 -107.02 -4.81
CA PRO A 38 -16.74 -108.40 -4.93
C PRO A 38 -17.18 -109.03 -6.26
N VAL A 39 -16.30 -109.81 -6.90
CA VAL A 39 -16.60 -110.52 -8.16
C VAL A 39 -16.95 -111.99 -7.86
N VAL A 40 -18.14 -112.42 -8.29
CA VAL A 40 -18.61 -113.82 -8.26
C VAL A 40 -18.53 -114.44 -9.66
N LEU A 41 -18.74 -115.76 -9.75
CA LEU A 41 -18.43 -116.64 -10.90
C LEU A 41 -18.91 -116.15 -12.29
N ARG A 42 -19.82 -115.16 -12.35
CA ARG A 42 -20.21 -114.42 -13.56
C ARG A 42 -20.60 -112.95 -13.28
N GLY A 43 -19.73 -112.15 -12.68
CA GLY A 43 -19.89 -110.68 -12.55
C GLY A 43 -19.78 -110.16 -11.13
N TYR A 44 -20.09 -108.87 -10.92
CA TYR A 44 -20.12 -108.27 -9.57
C TYR A 44 -21.29 -108.80 -8.74
N ASP A 45 -21.09 -108.91 -7.43
CA ASP A 45 -22.13 -109.30 -6.48
C ASP A 45 -23.28 -108.29 -6.52
N ARG A 46 -24.47 -108.77 -6.90
CA ARG A 46 -25.65 -107.95 -7.10
C ARG A 46 -26.14 -107.33 -5.78
N GLU A 47 -26.04 -108.04 -4.65
CA GLU A 47 -26.50 -107.51 -3.37
C GLU A 47 -25.62 -106.34 -2.91
N ALA A 48 -24.30 -106.42 -3.12
CA ALA A 48 -23.37 -105.35 -2.80
C ALA A 48 -23.58 -104.09 -3.66
N VAL A 49 -23.92 -104.28 -4.94
CA VAL A 49 -24.24 -103.16 -5.85
C VAL A 49 -25.58 -102.52 -5.47
N ASP A 50 -26.61 -103.31 -5.17
CA ASP A 50 -27.92 -102.78 -4.77
C ASP A 50 -27.85 -101.97 -3.46
N GLU A 51 -27.07 -102.43 -2.47
CA GLU A 51 -26.86 -101.69 -1.22
C GLU A 51 -26.14 -100.36 -1.45
N TYR A 52 -25.12 -100.35 -2.31
CA TYR A 52 -24.40 -99.13 -2.68
C TYR A 52 -25.29 -98.12 -3.43
N VAL A 53 -26.13 -98.60 -4.37
CA VAL A 53 -27.09 -97.75 -5.09
C VAL A 53 -28.10 -97.16 -4.12
N GLN A 54 -28.61 -97.95 -3.17
CA GLN A 54 -29.55 -97.47 -2.17
C GLN A 54 -28.94 -96.40 -1.26
N ARG A 55 -27.69 -96.62 -0.81
CA ARG A 55 -26.95 -95.66 0.02
C ARG A 55 -26.66 -94.37 -0.74
N THR A 56 -26.27 -94.46 -2.01
CA THR A 56 -26.03 -93.30 -2.88
C THR A 56 -27.31 -92.51 -3.14
N THR A 57 -28.43 -93.21 -3.38
CA THR A 57 -29.74 -92.59 -3.61
C THR A 57 -30.23 -91.84 -2.37
N GLN A 58 -30.00 -92.40 -1.17
CA GLN A 58 -30.33 -91.74 0.09
C GLN A 58 -29.48 -90.49 0.32
N LEU A 59 -28.18 -90.55 0.05
CA LEU A 59 -27.29 -89.39 0.17
C LEU A 59 -27.68 -88.27 -0.82
N VAL A 60 -28.06 -88.61 -2.05
CA VAL A 60 -28.56 -87.65 -3.05
C VAL A 60 -29.88 -87.01 -2.61
N ALA A 61 -30.77 -87.78 -1.98
CA ALA A 61 -32.03 -87.26 -1.44
C ALA A 61 -31.79 -86.29 -0.26
N GLU A 62 -30.88 -86.62 0.66
CA GLU A 62 -30.49 -85.77 1.80
C GLU A 62 -29.80 -84.47 1.34
N MET A 63 -28.92 -84.54 0.33
CA MET A 63 -28.31 -83.34 -0.28
C MET A 63 -29.29 -82.48 -1.08
N SER A 64 -30.32 -83.09 -1.67
CA SER A 64 -31.37 -82.35 -2.38
C SER A 64 -32.33 -81.64 -1.43
N ALA A 65 -32.55 -82.19 -0.23
CA ALA A 65 -33.39 -81.61 0.81
C ALA A 65 -32.75 -80.41 1.52
N THR A 66 -31.42 -80.28 1.47
CA THR A 66 -30.62 -79.24 2.15
C THR A 66 -30.27 -78.04 1.25
N ARG A 67 -30.63 -78.06 -0.04
CA ARG A 67 -30.56 -76.86 -0.90
C ARG A 67 -31.58 -75.83 -0.42
N SER A 68 -31.10 -74.67 0.05
CA SER A 68 -31.94 -73.56 0.49
C SER A 68 -32.98 -73.21 -0.60
N PRO A 69 -34.30 -73.16 -0.29
CA PRO A 69 -35.32 -72.91 -1.31
C PRO A 69 -35.16 -71.50 -1.87
N GLU A 70 -35.11 -71.32 -3.19
CA GLU A 70 -35.02 -70.01 -3.86
C GLU A 70 -36.04 -68.98 -3.33
N GLY A 71 -37.19 -69.45 -2.84
CA GLY A 71 -38.22 -68.60 -2.23
C GLY A 71 -37.81 -67.92 -0.91
N ALA A 72 -36.89 -68.49 -0.12
CA ALA A 72 -36.39 -67.87 1.10
C ALA A 72 -35.43 -66.70 0.78
N VAL A 73 -34.52 -66.91 -0.19
CA VAL A 73 -33.61 -65.87 -0.68
C VAL A 73 -34.38 -64.71 -1.31
N ARG A 74 -35.43 -65.00 -2.12
CA ARG A 74 -36.26 -63.97 -2.73
C ARG A 74 -36.97 -63.09 -1.69
N ARG A 75 -37.55 -63.69 -0.64
CA ARG A 75 -38.21 -62.95 0.45
C ARG A 75 -37.24 -62.13 1.31
N ALA A 76 -35.98 -62.56 1.41
CA ALA A 76 -34.94 -61.76 2.09
C ALA A 76 -34.60 -60.52 1.24
N LEU A 77 -34.43 -60.68 -0.07
CA LEU A 77 -34.14 -59.58 -0.99
C LEU A 77 -35.29 -58.56 -1.08
N GLU A 78 -36.55 -59.02 -1.11
CA GLU A 78 -37.73 -58.13 -1.08
C GLU A 78 -37.76 -57.27 0.20
N ARG A 79 -37.49 -57.85 1.37
CA ARG A 79 -37.45 -57.12 2.65
C ARG A 79 -36.31 -56.12 2.73
N VAL A 80 -35.13 -56.47 2.23
CA VAL A 80 -34.00 -55.52 2.14
C VAL A 80 -34.34 -54.38 1.17
N GLY A 81 -34.99 -54.67 0.05
CA GLY A 81 -35.46 -53.65 -0.90
C GLY A 81 -36.45 -52.66 -0.28
N GLU A 82 -37.41 -53.14 0.51
CA GLU A 82 -38.36 -52.30 1.23
C GLU A 82 -37.67 -51.42 2.30
N GLN A 83 -36.72 -51.98 3.06
CA GLN A 83 -35.94 -51.21 4.04
C GLN A 83 -35.10 -50.12 3.38
N VAL A 84 -34.42 -50.43 2.27
CA VAL A 84 -33.61 -49.45 1.52
C VAL A 84 -34.49 -48.33 0.99
N SER A 85 -35.66 -48.66 0.42
CA SER A 85 -36.62 -47.66 -0.07
C SER A 85 -37.11 -46.73 1.06
N SER A 86 -37.41 -47.27 2.24
CA SER A 86 -37.81 -46.48 3.41
C SER A 86 -36.70 -45.56 3.93
N ILE A 87 -35.45 -46.01 3.90
CA ILE A 87 -34.29 -45.20 4.31
C ILE A 87 -34.06 -44.07 3.30
N LEU A 88 -34.12 -44.36 2.01
CA LEU A 88 -33.97 -43.36 0.95
C LEU A 88 -35.10 -42.32 0.99
N GLY A 89 -36.35 -42.73 1.24
CA GLY A 89 -37.47 -41.82 1.40
C GLY A 89 -37.28 -40.83 2.56
N ARG A 90 -36.88 -41.34 3.74
CA ARG A 90 -36.58 -40.49 4.91
C ARG A 90 -35.39 -39.56 4.68
N ALA A 91 -34.36 -40.04 3.99
CA ALA A 91 -33.20 -39.21 3.66
C ALA A 91 -33.59 -38.07 2.70
N HIS A 92 -34.48 -38.32 1.74
CA HIS A 92 -34.96 -37.30 0.82
C HIS A 92 -35.83 -36.25 1.51
N GLU A 93 -36.79 -36.67 2.34
CA GLU A 93 -37.64 -35.79 3.14
C GLU A 93 -36.79 -34.90 4.07
N THR A 94 -35.80 -35.49 4.76
CA THR A 94 -34.88 -34.73 5.61
C THR A 94 -34.06 -33.71 4.80
N ALA A 95 -33.62 -34.07 3.59
CA ALA A 95 -32.87 -33.15 2.74
C ALA A 95 -33.73 -31.99 2.22
N GLU A 96 -34.99 -32.26 1.89
CA GLU A 96 -35.98 -31.23 1.51
C GLU A 96 -36.25 -30.27 2.68
N ASP A 97 -36.43 -30.80 3.89
CA ASP A 97 -36.64 -29.99 5.09
C ASP A 97 -35.44 -29.08 5.39
N ILE A 98 -34.21 -29.63 5.34
CA ILE A 98 -32.98 -28.85 5.55
C ILE A 98 -32.85 -27.75 4.50
N THR A 99 -33.16 -28.05 3.23
CA THR A 99 -33.07 -27.08 2.14
C THR A 99 -34.11 -25.96 2.31
N SER A 100 -35.33 -26.32 2.68
CA SER A 100 -36.42 -25.37 2.95
C SER A 100 -36.08 -24.45 4.12
N GLN A 101 -35.59 -25.02 5.23
CA GLN A 101 -35.19 -24.26 6.40
C GLN A 101 -34.01 -23.33 6.10
N SER A 102 -32.97 -23.85 5.44
CA SER A 102 -31.79 -23.05 5.07
C SER A 102 -32.16 -21.87 4.17
N ARG A 103 -33.11 -22.08 3.24
CA ARG A 103 -33.61 -21.01 2.38
C ARG A 103 -34.41 -19.96 3.15
N ALA A 104 -35.28 -20.38 4.07
CA ALA A 104 -36.05 -19.45 4.90
C ALA A 104 -35.13 -18.59 5.78
N GLU A 105 -34.13 -19.20 6.42
CA GLU A 105 -33.14 -18.47 7.22
C GLU A 105 -32.29 -17.52 6.38
N ALA A 106 -31.90 -17.92 5.15
CA ALA A 106 -31.18 -17.03 4.23
C ALA A 106 -32.03 -15.83 3.78
N GLU A 107 -33.32 -16.05 3.50
CA GLU A 107 -34.25 -14.98 3.15
C GLU A 107 -34.46 -14.01 4.32
N GLU A 108 -34.57 -14.51 5.56
CA GLU A 108 -34.67 -13.68 6.76
C GLU A 108 -33.40 -12.85 7.01
N ARG A 109 -32.21 -13.46 6.93
CA ARG A 109 -30.93 -12.73 7.04
C ARG A 109 -30.78 -11.65 5.98
N LEU A 110 -31.20 -11.91 4.72
CA LEU A 110 -31.18 -10.90 3.66
C LEU A 110 -32.12 -9.73 3.92
N ILE A 111 -33.30 -9.99 4.49
CA ILE A 111 -34.25 -8.92 4.86
C ILE A 111 -33.66 -8.07 5.97
N GLN A 112 -33.07 -8.69 6.99
CA GLN A 112 -32.43 -7.98 8.10
C GLN A 112 -31.24 -7.13 7.64
N ALA A 113 -30.32 -7.72 6.87
CA ALA A 113 -29.16 -7.00 6.34
C ALA A 113 -29.56 -5.80 5.47
N ARG A 114 -30.63 -5.92 4.67
CA ARG A 114 -31.17 -4.79 3.90
C ARG A 114 -31.76 -3.70 4.78
N ALA A 115 -32.46 -4.07 5.86
CA ALA A 115 -33.03 -3.10 6.80
C ALA A 115 -31.92 -2.34 7.54
N GLU A 116 -30.85 -3.03 7.96
CA GLU A 116 -29.67 -2.44 8.60
C GLU A 116 -28.90 -1.53 7.63
N ALA A 117 -28.68 -1.96 6.39
CA ALA A 117 -28.03 -1.14 5.36
C ALA A 117 -28.81 0.16 5.11
N HIS A 118 -30.14 0.09 5.00
CA HIS A 118 -30.97 1.29 4.87
C HIS A 118 -30.96 2.18 6.11
N GLN A 119 -30.84 1.60 7.32
CA GLN A 119 -30.71 2.39 8.53
C GLN A 119 -29.38 3.16 8.52
N LEU A 120 -28.28 2.47 8.20
CA LEU A 120 -26.94 3.04 8.15
C LEU A 120 -26.84 4.14 7.09
N GLU A 121 -27.45 3.94 5.92
CA GLU A 121 -27.53 4.96 4.86
C GLU A 121 -28.27 6.22 5.35
N ARG A 122 -29.39 6.06 6.08
CA ARG A 122 -30.13 7.20 6.64
C ARG A 122 -29.34 7.95 7.69
N ASP A 123 -28.64 7.23 8.57
CA ASP A 123 -27.85 7.83 9.65
C ASP A 123 -26.61 8.54 9.10
N ALA A 124 -25.95 7.94 8.10
CA ALA A 124 -24.84 8.55 7.37
C ALA A 124 -25.29 9.83 6.66
N ARG A 125 -26.43 9.80 5.97
CA ARG A 125 -27.00 10.98 5.31
C ARG A 125 -27.35 12.09 6.31
N ALA A 126 -27.99 11.76 7.42
CA ALA A 126 -28.32 12.74 8.46
C ALA A 126 -27.05 13.37 9.06
N SER A 127 -25.99 12.58 9.24
CA SER A 127 -24.68 13.05 9.74
C SER A 127 -23.98 13.94 8.71
N ALA A 128 -24.01 13.59 7.43
CA ALA A 128 -23.47 14.42 6.34
C ALA A 128 -24.20 15.77 6.27
N GLU A 129 -25.54 15.78 6.31
CA GLU A 129 -26.33 17.01 6.33
C GLU A 129 -26.02 17.87 7.57
N GLN A 130 -25.70 17.27 8.71
CA GLN A 130 -25.29 18.00 9.92
C GLN A 130 -23.89 18.60 9.76
N LEU A 131 -22.93 17.84 9.24
CA LEU A 131 -21.57 18.30 8.97
C LEU A 131 -21.55 19.45 7.97
N GLU A 132 -22.37 19.39 6.92
CA GLU A 132 -22.52 20.48 5.95
C GLU A 132 -23.06 21.76 6.60
N ARG A 133 -24.08 21.64 7.47
CA ARG A 133 -24.61 22.78 8.22
C ARG A 133 -23.55 23.41 9.11
N ASP A 134 -22.83 22.60 9.89
CA ASP A 134 -21.79 23.07 10.80
C ASP A 134 -20.62 23.70 10.04
N ALA A 135 -20.22 23.11 8.91
CA ALA A 135 -19.18 23.66 8.04
C ALA A 135 -19.61 25.01 7.43
N HIS A 136 -20.87 25.13 7.00
CA HIS A 136 -21.41 26.36 6.46
C HIS A 136 -21.46 27.47 7.51
N GLU A 137 -21.89 27.16 8.74
CA GLU A 137 -21.88 28.12 9.85
C GLU A 137 -20.47 28.59 10.18
N ARG A 138 -19.49 27.68 10.27
CA ARG A 138 -18.07 28.03 10.49
C ARG A 138 -17.49 28.87 9.36
N ALA A 139 -17.86 28.58 8.12
CA ALA A 139 -17.43 29.37 6.96
C ALA A 139 -17.97 30.82 7.05
N GLN A 140 -19.25 30.99 7.37
CA GLN A 140 -19.84 32.32 7.57
C GLN A 140 -19.20 33.07 8.74
N GLU A 141 -18.86 32.40 9.83
CA GLU A 141 -18.16 33.02 10.96
C GLU A 141 -16.76 33.49 10.56
N ARG A 142 -16.02 32.67 9.80
CA ARG A 142 -14.70 33.04 9.28
C ARG A 142 -14.77 34.23 8.32
N GLU A 143 -15.77 34.25 7.45
CA GLU A 143 -16.01 35.37 6.53
C GLU A 143 -16.29 36.67 7.30
N ARG A 144 -17.21 36.63 8.28
CA ARG A 144 -17.48 37.79 9.14
C ARG A 144 -16.24 38.26 9.91
N ALA A 145 -15.44 37.32 10.41
CA ALA A 145 -14.19 37.65 11.10
C ALA A 145 -13.17 38.30 10.15
N ALA A 146 -13.03 37.78 8.93
CA ALA A 146 -12.16 38.34 7.90
C ALA A 146 -12.61 39.75 7.50
N GLU A 147 -13.91 39.97 7.27
CA GLU A 147 -14.44 41.31 6.99
C GLU A 147 -14.15 42.31 8.11
N MET A 148 -14.32 41.90 9.36
CA MET A 148 -13.99 42.77 10.51
C MET A 148 -12.50 43.09 10.55
N ARG A 149 -11.63 42.10 10.24
CA ARG A 149 -10.18 42.30 10.22
C ARG A 149 -9.74 43.25 9.11
N VAL A 150 -10.34 43.15 7.92
CA VAL A 150 -10.09 44.08 6.81
C VAL A 150 -10.47 45.50 7.22
N ARG A 151 -11.67 45.70 7.79
CA ARG A 151 -12.09 47.03 8.27
C ARG A 151 -11.17 47.60 9.34
N GLU A 152 -10.65 46.76 10.23
CA GLU A 152 -9.70 47.18 11.26
C GLU A 152 -8.36 47.62 10.65
N LEU A 153 -7.85 46.85 9.68
CA LEU A 153 -6.62 47.18 8.95
C LEU A 153 -6.77 48.49 8.15
N ASP A 154 -7.90 48.69 7.47
CA ASP A 154 -8.18 49.93 6.75
C ASP A 154 -8.15 51.15 7.71
N ALA A 155 -8.78 51.03 8.88
CA ALA A 155 -8.74 52.07 9.90
C ALA A 155 -7.34 52.31 10.48
N GLU A 156 -6.49 51.29 10.54
CA GLU A 156 -5.08 51.42 10.92
C GLU A 156 -4.26 52.12 9.85
N VAL A 157 -4.44 51.73 8.58
CA VAL A 157 -3.81 52.37 7.43
C VAL A 157 -4.15 53.86 7.38
N GLU A 158 -5.42 54.24 7.53
CA GLU A 158 -5.83 55.65 7.59
C GLU A 158 -5.14 56.42 8.73
N ARG A 159 -4.98 55.81 9.91
CA ARG A 159 -4.24 56.42 11.03
C ARG A 159 -2.77 56.62 10.70
N ILE A 160 -2.13 55.64 10.06
CA ILE A 160 -0.73 55.72 9.65
C ILE A 160 -0.53 56.84 8.63
N TRP A 161 -1.41 56.97 7.63
CA TRP A 161 -1.35 58.05 6.64
C TRP A 161 -1.51 59.43 7.27
N ALA A 162 -2.47 59.58 8.19
CA ALA A 162 -2.68 60.83 8.91
C ALA A 162 -1.44 61.24 9.74
N GLU A 163 -0.77 60.28 10.38
CA GLU A 163 0.45 60.54 11.14
C GLU A 163 1.64 60.86 10.23
N ARG A 164 1.79 60.16 9.11
CA ARG A 164 2.80 60.46 8.09
C ARG A 164 2.66 61.90 7.62
N ASP A 165 1.46 62.33 7.27
CA ASP A 165 1.21 63.69 6.77
C ASP A 165 1.48 64.75 7.85
N ARG A 166 1.20 64.45 9.13
CA ARG A 166 1.59 65.31 10.25
C ARG A 166 3.11 65.46 10.32
N ILE A 167 3.84 64.35 10.33
CA ILE A 167 5.32 64.33 10.41
C ILE A 167 5.94 65.10 9.25
N VAL A 168 5.47 64.86 8.02
CA VAL A 168 5.98 65.56 6.83
C VAL A 168 5.76 67.07 6.94
N ASN A 169 4.58 67.50 7.41
CA ASN A 169 4.29 68.91 7.62
C ASN A 169 5.16 69.54 8.72
N ASP A 170 5.41 68.82 9.80
CA ASP A 170 6.26 69.30 10.89
C ASP A 170 7.73 69.42 10.47
N VAL A 171 8.24 68.46 9.70
CA VAL A 171 9.59 68.53 9.09
C VAL A 171 9.70 69.75 8.17
N ARG A 172 8.66 70.02 7.35
CA ARG A 172 8.65 71.19 6.46
C ARG A 172 8.69 72.50 7.24
N LYS A 173 7.87 72.63 8.30
CA LYS A 173 7.89 73.82 9.19
C LYS A 173 9.25 74.00 9.84
N LEU A 174 9.84 72.94 10.38
CA LEU A 174 11.16 73.00 11.01
C LEU A 174 12.25 73.44 10.01
N SER A 175 12.17 72.97 8.76
CA SER A 175 13.07 73.40 7.69
C SER A 175 12.89 74.88 7.34
N GLU A 176 11.65 75.39 7.31
CA GLU A 176 11.36 76.81 7.10
C GLU A 176 11.92 77.67 8.25
N GLU A 177 11.74 77.23 9.51
CA GLU A 177 12.30 77.88 10.69
C GLU A 177 13.83 77.90 10.70
N LEU A 178 14.47 76.76 10.37
CA LEU A 178 15.92 76.66 10.24
C LEU A 178 16.46 77.56 9.12
N SER A 179 15.76 77.65 7.99
CA SER A 179 16.13 78.53 6.88
C SER A 179 16.04 80.01 7.27
N LEU A 180 15.00 80.39 8.01
CA LEU A 180 14.84 81.73 8.55
C LEU A 180 15.94 82.07 9.57
N LEU A 181 16.25 81.15 10.49
CA LEU A 181 17.35 81.28 11.45
C LEU A 181 18.70 81.40 10.76
N SER A 182 18.95 80.57 9.74
CA SER A 182 20.17 80.62 8.92
C SER A 182 20.29 81.97 8.20
N SER A 183 19.22 82.44 7.57
CA SER A 183 19.20 83.74 6.88
C SER A 183 19.40 84.92 7.85
N ALA A 184 18.78 84.87 9.02
CA ALA A 184 18.96 85.85 10.09
C ALA A 184 20.40 85.83 10.64
N ALA A 185 20.99 84.65 10.81
CA ALA A 185 22.38 84.47 11.22
C ALA A 185 23.35 85.00 10.16
N ALA A 186 23.11 84.74 8.87
CA ALA A 186 23.92 85.27 7.77
C ALA A 186 23.85 86.81 7.67
N THR A 187 22.73 87.40 8.08
CA THR A 187 22.58 88.87 8.16
C THR A 187 23.30 89.46 9.38
N ARG A 188 23.33 88.72 10.51
CA ARG A 188 23.95 89.14 11.78
C ARG A 188 25.46 88.88 11.83
N PHE A 189 25.92 87.87 11.12
CA PHE A 189 27.31 87.45 10.96
C PHE A 189 27.60 87.27 9.46
N PRO A 190 27.75 88.37 8.70
CA PRO A 190 28.13 88.30 7.30
C PRO A 190 29.48 87.57 7.19
N ALA A 191 29.61 86.71 6.17
CA ALA A 191 30.88 86.02 5.92
C ALA A 191 32.01 87.05 5.79
N ALA A 192 33.09 86.85 6.55
CA ALA A 192 34.26 87.70 6.50
C ALA A 192 34.72 87.84 5.04
N THR A 193 34.87 89.07 4.57
CA THR A 193 35.48 89.31 3.27
C THR A 193 36.91 88.78 3.29
N THR A 194 37.45 88.41 2.13
CA THR A 194 38.83 87.92 1.97
C THR A 194 39.91 88.91 2.46
N GLU A 195 39.53 90.12 2.90
CA GLU A 195 40.43 91.08 3.55
C GLU A 195 40.51 90.92 5.09
N ASP A 196 39.51 90.31 5.75
CA ASP A 196 39.52 90.09 7.21
C ASP A 196 40.19 88.76 7.62
N ALA A 197 40.38 87.83 6.68
CA ALA A 197 41.08 86.57 6.94
C ALA A 197 42.62 86.71 7.06
N ALA A 198 43.17 87.89 6.74
CA ALA A 198 44.62 88.14 6.77
C ALA A 198 45.17 88.62 8.13
N ALA A 199 44.31 88.87 9.13
CA ALA A 199 44.74 89.53 10.37
C ALA A 199 44.87 88.61 11.61
N VAL A 200 44.61 87.30 11.51
CA VAL A 200 44.78 86.39 12.66
C VAL A 200 45.58 85.16 12.25
N THR A 201 46.91 85.31 12.22
CA THR A 201 47.85 84.18 12.28
C THR A 201 48.71 84.32 13.52
N GLY A 202 48.32 83.62 14.58
CA GLY A 202 49.21 83.28 15.71
C GLY A 202 49.64 81.82 15.56
N PRO A 203 50.92 81.47 15.81
CA PRO A 203 51.44 80.14 15.51
C PRO A 203 51.21 79.21 16.71
N ASP A 204 50.31 78.24 16.58
CA ASP A 204 50.43 76.91 17.18
C ASP A 204 49.17 76.09 16.90
N ALA A 205 49.31 75.07 16.06
CA ALA A 205 48.78 73.72 16.28
C ALA A 205 48.99 72.87 15.02
N THR A 206 49.95 71.96 15.15
CA THR A 206 50.33 70.88 14.25
C THR A 206 49.33 69.72 14.27
N GLY A 207 49.15 69.05 13.12
CA GLY A 207 48.55 67.71 12.96
C GLY A 207 47.03 67.76 12.69
N VAL A 208 46.47 67.10 11.68
CA VAL A 208 46.72 65.75 11.17
C VAL A 208 46.36 65.66 9.68
N ALA A 209 46.99 64.66 9.04
CA ALA A 209 47.05 64.26 7.65
C ALA A 209 45.79 64.38 6.77
N ALA A 210 46.07 64.66 5.50
CA ALA A 210 45.19 64.51 4.35
C ALA A 210 44.98 63.04 3.97
N GLU A 211 43.76 62.72 3.50
CA GLU A 211 43.44 61.56 2.66
C GLU A 211 42.29 61.92 1.68
N PRO A 212 42.09 61.14 0.58
CA PRO A 212 42.20 61.67 -0.77
C PRO A 212 40.87 61.97 -1.48
N ALA A 213 41.00 62.64 -2.64
CA ALA A 213 39.93 62.88 -3.59
C ALA A 213 39.34 61.55 -4.12
N LEU A 214 38.02 61.36 -3.98
CA LEU A 214 37.26 60.39 -4.76
C LEU A 214 36.78 61.04 -6.06
N ALA A 215 37.03 60.31 -7.15
CA ALA A 215 36.65 60.62 -8.51
C ALA A 215 35.13 60.46 -8.76
N ASP A 216 34.68 61.15 -9.82
CA ASP A 216 33.40 61.06 -10.55
C ASP A 216 32.41 59.97 -10.13
N ALA A 217 31.25 60.42 -9.64
CA ALA A 217 29.98 59.69 -9.74
C ALA A 217 29.04 60.47 -10.68
N PRO A 218 28.29 59.80 -11.58
CA PRO A 218 27.52 60.48 -12.62
C PRO A 218 26.29 61.19 -12.03
N GLU A 219 25.95 62.34 -12.59
CA GLU A 219 24.79 63.15 -12.19
C GLU A 219 23.46 62.39 -12.37
N PRO A 220 22.51 62.52 -11.43
CA PRO A 220 21.16 62.00 -11.64
C PRO A 220 20.43 62.89 -12.66
N GLY A 221 20.14 62.32 -13.83
CA GLY A 221 19.34 62.97 -14.86
C GLY A 221 17.96 63.38 -14.33
N LEU A 222 17.68 64.67 -14.39
CA LEU A 222 16.36 65.26 -14.20
C LEU A 222 15.41 64.76 -15.30
N HIS A 223 14.49 63.86 -14.96
CA HIS A 223 13.29 63.64 -15.75
C HIS A 223 12.24 64.72 -15.42
N PRO A 224 11.59 65.33 -16.42
CA PRO A 224 10.60 66.37 -16.19
C PRO A 224 9.35 65.79 -15.52
N VAL A 225 8.95 66.38 -14.39
CA VAL A 225 7.67 66.15 -13.74
C VAL A 225 6.56 66.69 -14.65
N VAL A 226 5.82 65.80 -15.30
CA VAL A 226 4.56 66.12 -15.98
C VAL A 226 3.51 66.30 -14.90
N ALA A 227 2.89 67.48 -14.85
CA ALA A 227 1.73 67.75 -14.03
C ALA A 227 0.58 66.82 -14.46
N ALA A 228 0.08 66.01 -13.54
CA ALA A 228 -1.11 65.20 -13.76
C ALA A 228 -2.36 66.08 -13.76
N ASP A 229 -3.08 66.00 -14.88
CA ASP A 229 -4.45 66.46 -15.10
C ASP A 229 -5.43 65.65 -14.22
N PRO A 230 -6.36 66.26 -13.46
CA PRO A 230 -7.35 65.52 -12.71
C PRO A 230 -8.43 64.98 -13.65
N GLY A 231 -8.17 63.81 -14.27
CA GLY A 231 -9.16 63.21 -15.17
C GLY A 231 -8.79 61.91 -15.87
N VAL A 232 -7.67 61.26 -15.56
CA VAL A 232 -7.28 60.00 -16.22
C VAL A 232 -6.68 59.04 -15.19
N ASP A 233 -7.34 57.90 -15.04
CA ASP A 233 -6.92 56.75 -14.21
C ASP A 233 -5.91 55.88 -14.98
N PRO A 234 -4.67 55.68 -14.50
CA PRO A 234 -3.75 54.74 -15.09
C PRO A 234 -3.54 53.50 -14.19
N GLY A 235 -4.16 52.39 -14.59
CA GLY A 235 -3.53 51.06 -14.68
C GLY A 235 -2.87 50.51 -13.42
N PHE A 236 -3.67 49.95 -12.52
CA PHE A 236 -3.24 48.92 -11.58
C PHE A 236 -3.35 47.56 -12.31
N GLU A 237 -2.24 46.86 -12.53
CA GLU A 237 -2.27 45.45 -12.94
C GLU A 237 -2.80 44.63 -11.76
N ALA A 238 -4.07 44.23 -11.88
CA ALA A 238 -4.71 43.28 -10.98
C ALA A 238 -4.15 41.87 -11.25
N TRP A 239 -3.81 41.16 -10.16
CA TRP A 239 -3.66 39.70 -10.15
C TRP A 239 -4.95 39.08 -10.75
N PRO A 240 -4.86 38.12 -11.70
CA PRO A 240 -6.06 37.53 -12.26
C PRO A 240 -6.76 36.66 -11.21
N ALA A 241 -8.04 36.93 -10.97
CA ALA A 241 -8.96 36.00 -10.33
C ALA A 241 -9.26 34.83 -11.29
N PRO A 242 -9.53 33.61 -10.79
CA PRO A 242 -9.88 32.48 -11.64
C PRO A 242 -11.23 32.74 -12.33
N GLU A 243 -11.27 32.55 -13.65
CA GLU A 243 -12.50 32.61 -14.43
C GLU A 243 -13.42 31.45 -14.04
N VAL A 244 -14.58 31.81 -13.50
CA VAL A 244 -15.75 30.94 -13.42
C VAL A 244 -16.27 30.76 -14.84
N ALA A 245 -16.06 29.58 -15.43
CA ALA A 245 -16.70 29.21 -16.68
C ALA A 245 -18.21 29.07 -16.45
N GLY A 246 -18.96 29.97 -17.07
CA GLY A 246 -20.42 30.03 -16.99
C GLY A 246 -21.11 28.85 -17.65
N GLU A 247 -22.29 28.57 -17.11
CA GLU A 247 -23.35 27.71 -17.62
C GLU A 247 -23.56 27.89 -19.13
N VAL A 248 -23.41 26.81 -19.89
CA VAL A 248 -24.05 26.63 -21.19
C VAL A 248 -24.50 25.17 -21.29
N GLU A 249 -25.81 24.92 -21.14
CA GLU A 249 -26.41 23.69 -21.64
C GLU A 249 -26.27 23.62 -23.17
N PRO A 250 -26.09 22.41 -23.73
CA PRO A 250 -27.02 22.07 -24.82
C PRO A 250 -27.44 20.59 -24.88
N GLU A 251 -28.76 20.44 -25.05
CA GLU A 251 -29.45 19.54 -25.98
C GLU A 251 -29.02 18.06 -26.11
N LEU A 252 -29.94 17.21 -25.64
CA LEU A 252 -30.17 15.82 -26.06
C LEU A 252 -30.17 15.66 -27.59
N ALA A 253 -29.16 14.96 -28.11
CA ALA A 253 -29.21 14.31 -29.40
C ALA A 253 -29.23 12.78 -29.21
N VAL A 254 -30.43 12.21 -29.35
CA VAL A 254 -30.66 10.77 -29.51
C VAL A 254 -30.01 10.32 -30.82
N GLY A 255 -29.09 9.35 -30.76
CA GLY A 255 -28.43 8.83 -31.96
C GLY A 255 -27.58 7.58 -31.72
N SER A 256 -28.26 6.43 -31.66
CA SER A 256 -27.84 5.11 -32.19
C SER A 256 -26.52 4.47 -31.71
N GLU A 257 -26.66 3.37 -30.97
CA GLU A 257 -25.65 2.33 -30.73
C GLU A 257 -24.99 1.83 -32.03
N PRO A 258 -23.68 1.53 -32.04
CA PRO A 258 -23.11 0.61 -33.01
C PRO A 258 -23.27 -0.85 -32.53
N ASP A 259 -24.00 -1.59 -33.35
CA ASP A 259 -24.32 -3.01 -33.29
C ASP A 259 -23.06 -3.90 -33.23
N LEU A 260 -22.99 -4.73 -32.19
CA LEU A 260 -22.08 -5.85 -32.04
C LEU A 260 -22.51 -7.00 -32.97
N ARG A 261 -21.96 -7.08 -34.21
CA ARG A 261 -22.03 -8.31 -35.01
C ARG A 261 -20.78 -8.54 -35.88
N GLU A 262 -20.16 -9.69 -35.60
CA GLU A 262 -19.39 -10.56 -36.51
C GLU A 262 -18.05 -10.06 -37.09
N VAL A 263 -16.95 -10.49 -36.46
CA VAL A 263 -15.68 -10.75 -37.17
C VAL A 263 -15.39 -12.25 -37.07
N PRO A 264 -15.20 -12.98 -38.20
CA PRO A 264 -15.07 -14.42 -38.20
C PRO A 264 -13.67 -14.89 -37.77
N ALA A 265 -13.64 -16.05 -37.12
CA ALA A 265 -12.46 -16.88 -36.95
C ALA A 265 -11.98 -17.42 -38.31
N ASP A 266 -10.68 -17.33 -38.57
CA ASP A 266 -10.00 -18.29 -39.46
C ASP A 266 -8.58 -18.59 -38.96
N VAL A 267 -8.20 -19.82 -39.24
CA VAL A 267 -7.13 -20.63 -38.69
C VAL A 267 -6.02 -20.80 -39.74
N GLY A 268 -4.77 -20.92 -39.29
CA GLY A 268 -3.63 -21.46 -40.04
C GLY A 268 -2.73 -20.37 -40.62
N ASP A 269 -1.41 -20.49 -40.65
CA ASP A 269 -0.62 -21.70 -40.83
C ASP A 269 0.84 -21.43 -40.44
N ASP A 270 1.53 -22.52 -40.15
CA ASP A 270 2.95 -22.66 -39.86
C ASP A 270 3.86 -21.92 -40.85
N ARG A 271 4.97 -21.39 -40.34
CA ARG A 271 6.25 -21.43 -41.07
C ARG A 271 7.45 -21.30 -40.15
N PHE A 272 7.94 -22.48 -39.77
CA PHE A 272 9.35 -22.79 -39.49
C PHE A 272 10.30 -22.08 -40.47
N VAL A 273 11.31 -21.39 -39.93
CA VAL A 273 12.65 -21.28 -40.54
C VAL A 273 13.69 -21.34 -39.42
N GLY A 274 14.42 -22.46 -39.35
CA GLY A 274 15.63 -22.58 -38.55
C GLY A 274 16.86 -22.21 -39.37
N VAL A 275 17.86 -21.61 -38.72
CA VAL A 275 19.26 -21.53 -39.16
C VAL A 275 20.10 -21.44 -37.87
N GLN A 276 20.60 -22.58 -37.38
CA GLN A 276 22.01 -23.02 -37.41
C GLN A 276 22.93 -22.35 -36.37
N GLU A 277 23.26 -23.18 -35.37
CA GLU A 277 24.45 -23.10 -34.53
C GLU A 277 25.73 -23.18 -35.38
N GLU A 278 26.72 -22.36 -35.07
CA GLU A 278 28.13 -22.68 -35.34
C GLU A 278 28.96 -22.38 -34.09
N ASP A 279 29.44 -23.47 -33.50
CA ASP A 279 30.61 -23.54 -32.63
C ASP A 279 31.85 -22.97 -33.34
N ASN A 280 32.69 -22.24 -32.61
CA ASN A 280 34.14 -22.43 -32.69
C ASN A 280 34.83 -21.86 -31.45
N ALA A 281 35.35 -22.78 -30.65
CA ALA A 281 36.42 -22.54 -29.69
C ALA A 281 37.75 -22.31 -30.44
N ASP A 282 38.59 -21.41 -29.93
CA ASP A 282 40.03 -21.66 -29.93
C ASP A 282 40.73 -20.92 -28.77
N GLU A 283 41.55 -21.69 -28.06
CA GLU A 283 42.40 -21.27 -26.96
C GLU A 283 43.74 -20.75 -27.50
N GLY A 284 44.38 -19.77 -26.84
CA GLY A 284 45.68 -19.29 -27.33
C GLY A 284 46.44 -18.29 -26.45
N ALA A 285 46.86 -18.73 -25.26
CA ALA A 285 48.04 -18.34 -24.48
C ALA A 285 48.80 -17.00 -24.75
N LEU A 286 48.77 -16.14 -23.72
CA LEU A 286 49.87 -15.44 -23.03
C LEU A 286 51.25 -15.29 -23.72
N ARG A 287 51.77 -14.04 -23.83
CA ARG A 287 52.95 -13.51 -23.08
C ARG A 287 53.33 -12.05 -23.51
N PRO A 288 54.15 -11.32 -22.72
CA PRO A 288 53.94 -9.91 -22.39
C PRO A 288 54.87 -8.94 -23.14
N PHE A 289 54.50 -7.66 -23.16
CA PHE A 289 55.39 -6.58 -23.59
C PHE A 289 55.52 -5.54 -22.46
N GLU A 290 56.76 -5.38 -21.99
CA GLU A 290 57.22 -4.29 -21.11
C GLU A 290 57.90 -3.20 -21.96
N PRO A 291 58.19 -2.01 -21.39
CA PRO A 291 57.89 -0.72 -22.02
C PRO A 291 59.11 -0.05 -22.61
N ASP A 292 58.90 0.82 -23.60
CA ASP A 292 59.91 1.81 -24.00
C ASP A 292 59.30 3.22 -24.02
N ALA A 293 60.06 4.11 -23.39
CA ALA A 293 59.79 5.51 -23.18
C ALA A 293 59.84 6.30 -24.49
N PHE A 294 58.88 7.21 -24.67
CA PHE A 294 59.04 8.39 -25.49
C PHE A 294 58.48 9.60 -24.72
N ASP A 295 59.42 10.44 -24.30
CA ASP A 295 59.23 11.82 -23.89
C ASP A 295 59.13 12.70 -25.14
N ASP A 296 58.06 13.50 -25.25
CA ASP A 296 58.16 14.95 -25.45
C ASP A 296 56.81 15.56 -25.85
N GLY A 297 56.33 16.48 -25.00
CA GLY A 297 55.63 17.68 -25.46
C GLY A 297 54.16 17.54 -25.85
N LEU A 298 53.28 17.50 -24.86
CA LEU A 298 51.93 18.06 -25.01
C LEU A 298 51.60 18.97 -23.83
N SER A 299 51.15 20.17 -24.20
CA SER A 299 50.67 21.26 -23.38
C SER A 299 49.79 20.80 -22.22
N ALA A 300 49.87 21.54 -21.12
CA ALA A 300 48.90 21.51 -20.03
C ALA A 300 47.47 21.64 -20.58
N SER A 301 46.84 20.52 -20.91
CA SER A 301 45.41 20.43 -21.12
C SER A 301 44.79 20.45 -19.73
N GLU A 302 43.98 21.48 -19.50
CA GLU A 302 43.04 21.60 -18.40
C GLU A 302 42.47 20.22 -18.08
N GLN A 303 42.85 19.66 -16.92
CA GLN A 303 42.07 18.58 -16.37
C GLN A 303 40.68 19.18 -16.13
N PRO A 304 39.60 18.56 -16.63
CA PRO A 304 38.28 18.99 -16.23
C PRO A 304 38.25 18.78 -14.72
N THR A 305 38.30 19.87 -13.97
CA THR A 305 37.83 19.87 -12.60
C THR A 305 36.38 19.48 -12.70
N THR A 306 36.08 18.19 -12.52
CA THR A 306 34.73 17.71 -12.31
C THR A 306 34.27 18.42 -11.06
N VAL A 307 33.59 19.55 -11.24
CA VAL A 307 32.82 20.15 -10.18
C VAL A 307 31.80 19.07 -9.84
N LEU A 308 32.01 18.39 -8.71
CA LEU A 308 31.04 17.46 -8.15
C LEU A 308 29.77 18.28 -7.91
N ARG A 309 28.89 18.29 -8.91
CA ARG A 309 27.58 18.88 -8.78
C ARG A 309 26.87 18.03 -7.74
N ARG A 310 26.51 18.63 -6.61
CA ARG A 310 25.68 17.94 -5.63
C ARG A 310 24.38 17.51 -6.33
N PRO A 311 23.94 16.27 -6.13
CA PRO A 311 22.72 15.79 -6.75
C PRO A 311 21.55 16.67 -6.32
N ARG A 312 20.66 16.99 -7.26
CA ARG A 312 19.46 17.77 -6.95
C ARG A 312 18.42 16.85 -6.36
N LEU A 313 18.24 16.98 -5.05
CA LEU A 313 17.27 16.22 -4.28
C LEU A 313 15.98 17.02 -4.09
N ARG A 314 14.84 16.42 -4.44
CA ARG A 314 13.52 17.00 -4.24
C ARG A 314 12.52 15.92 -3.83
N VAL A 315 11.66 16.24 -2.86
CA VAL A 315 10.45 15.46 -2.60
C VAL A 315 9.29 16.07 -3.39
N ILE A 316 8.54 15.21 -4.07
CA ILE A 316 7.32 15.55 -4.77
C ILE A 316 6.17 15.07 -3.90
N ASP A 317 5.38 16.01 -3.39
CA ASP A 317 4.15 15.69 -2.68
C ASP A 317 3.08 15.23 -3.67
N LEU A 318 2.62 13.99 -3.52
CA LEU A 318 1.66 13.38 -4.43
C LEU A 318 0.22 13.79 -4.15
N ASN A 319 -0.03 14.52 -3.05
CA ASN A 319 -1.35 14.99 -2.65
C ASN A 319 -2.40 13.85 -2.66
N HIS A 320 -2.02 12.68 -2.13
CA HIS A 320 -2.87 11.49 -2.16
C HIS A 320 -4.23 11.75 -1.48
N LEU A 321 -5.32 11.51 -2.22
CA LEU A 321 -6.69 11.89 -1.84
C LEU A 321 -6.85 13.38 -1.49
N GLY A 322 -6.14 14.24 -2.21
CA GLY A 322 -6.21 15.70 -2.06
C GLY A 322 -5.53 16.26 -0.80
N ARG A 323 -4.66 15.48 -0.15
CA ARG A 323 -4.04 15.86 1.13
C ARG A 323 -2.53 15.89 1.03
N GLU A 324 -2.00 17.03 1.44
CA GLU A 324 -0.57 17.29 1.48
C GLU A 324 0.13 16.34 2.47
N ARG A 325 1.39 16.01 2.15
CA ARG A 325 2.37 15.35 3.02
C ARG A 325 2.01 13.92 3.42
N VAL A 326 1.10 13.26 2.71
CA VAL A 326 0.78 11.84 2.98
C VAL A 326 1.77 10.92 2.29
N ILE A 327 1.94 11.06 0.97
CA ILE A 327 2.83 10.23 0.15
C ILE A 327 3.71 11.15 -0.69
N GLY A 328 5.02 10.94 -0.61
CA GLY A 328 6.02 11.69 -1.35
C GLY A 328 6.87 10.80 -2.23
N ALA A 329 7.12 11.22 -3.47
CA ALA A 329 8.08 10.58 -4.35
C ALA A 329 9.40 11.38 -4.34
N TRP A 330 10.55 10.72 -4.26
CA TRP A 330 11.84 11.42 -4.26
C TRP A 330 12.44 11.45 -5.66
N GLN A 331 12.69 12.66 -6.17
CA GLN A 331 13.45 12.88 -7.38
C GLN A 331 14.90 13.27 -7.02
N VAL A 332 15.85 12.51 -7.56
CA VAL A 332 17.29 12.76 -7.49
C VAL A 332 17.82 12.90 -8.91
N ASP A 333 17.93 14.14 -9.40
CA ASP A 333 18.19 14.42 -10.81
C ASP A 333 17.25 13.58 -11.74
N ASP A 334 17.79 12.61 -12.48
CA ASP A 334 17.06 11.73 -13.40
C ASP A 334 16.66 10.37 -12.78
N VAL A 335 16.64 10.28 -11.45
CA VAL A 335 16.30 9.08 -10.70
C VAL A 335 15.07 9.34 -9.83
N LEU A 336 14.11 8.42 -9.87
CA LEU A 336 12.90 8.48 -9.05
C LEU A 336 12.94 7.35 -8.00
N ILE A 337 12.59 7.66 -6.76
CA ILE A 337 12.49 6.69 -5.67
C ILE A 337 11.04 6.72 -5.17
N ASP A 338 10.40 5.55 -5.19
CA ASP A 338 8.97 5.32 -4.90
C ASP A 338 8.02 6.25 -5.70
N PRO A 339 7.43 5.80 -6.82
CA PRO A 339 6.57 6.65 -7.65
C PRO A 339 5.20 6.92 -7.03
N GLY A 340 4.84 6.24 -5.95
CA GLY A 340 3.54 6.34 -5.33
C GLY A 340 2.47 5.44 -5.97
N PRO A 341 1.20 5.64 -5.58
CA PRO A 341 0.08 4.91 -6.16
C PRO A 341 -0.28 5.42 -7.56
N ALA A 342 -0.93 4.57 -8.36
CA ALA A 342 -1.36 4.93 -9.71
C ALA A 342 -2.45 6.02 -9.72
N SER A 343 -3.24 6.14 -8.64
CA SER A 343 -4.18 7.25 -8.42
C SER A 343 -3.50 8.64 -8.39
N CYS A 344 -2.22 8.69 -8.05
CA CYS A 344 -1.41 9.92 -8.00
C CYS A 344 -0.58 10.16 -9.27
N LEU A 345 -0.74 9.35 -10.32
CA LEU A 345 0.11 9.42 -11.52
C LEU A 345 0.11 10.80 -12.19
N GLU A 346 -1.05 11.46 -12.25
CA GLU A 346 -1.15 12.82 -12.82
C GLU A 346 -0.36 13.84 -11.99
N ALA A 347 -0.49 13.80 -10.67
CA ALA A 347 0.23 14.69 -9.75
C ALA A 347 1.75 14.47 -9.86
N LEU A 348 2.20 13.21 -9.92
CA LEU A 348 3.60 12.87 -10.14
C LEU A 348 4.13 13.45 -11.46
N LEU A 349 3.46 13.16 -12.58
CA LEU A 349 3.89 13.58 -13.91
C LEU A 349 3.89 15.10 -14.07
N GLY A 350 2.92 15.80 -13.46
CA GLY A 350 2.85 17.27 -13.47
C GLY A 350 3.97 17.94 -12.66
N ALA A 351 4.57 17.23 -11.71
CA ALA A 351 5.61 17.76 -10.83
C ALA A 351 7.05 17.38 -11.21
N LEU A 352 7.23 16.31 -11.99
CA LEU A 352 8.54 15.86 -12.48
C LEU A 352 9.19 16.91 -13.38
N GLU A 353 10.46 17.21 -13.13
CA GLU A 353 11.22 18.18 -13.93
C GLU A 353 11.76 17.57 -15.24
N GLU A 354 12.02 16.26 -15.22
CA GLU A 354 12.55 15.49 -16.34
C GLU A 354 12.08 14.04 -16.24
N GLN A 355 12.14 13.31 -17.36
CA GLN A 355 11.83 11.89 -17.39
C GLN A 355 12.92 11.11 -16.61
N PRO A 356 12.55 10.30 -15.61
CA PRO A 356 13.51 9.46 -14.92
C PRO A 356 14.05 8.36 -15.85
N ARG A 357 15.34 8.09 -15.75
CA ARG A 357 15.98 6.91 -16.39
C ARG A 357 15.90 5.67 -15.53
N ALA A 358 15.80 5.84 -14.21
CA ALA A 358 15.79 4.76 -13.24
C ALA A 358 14.73 5.02 -12.16
N LEU A 359 14.06 3.95 -11.75
CA LEU A 359 13.08 3.92 -10.69
C LEU A 359 13.53 2.94 -9.61
N LEU A 360 13.77 3.42 -8.39
CA LEU A 360 14.19 2.59 -7.27
C LEU A 360 13.03 2.45 -6.31
N LEU A 361 12.60 1.21 -6.07
CA LEU A 361 11.51 0.92 -5.15
C LEU A 361 12.10 0.54 -3.80
N THR A 362 11.68 1.19 -2.73
CA THR A 362 12.01 0.75 -1.37
C THR A 362 11.32 -0.58 -1.09
N HIS A 363 10.05 -0.69 -1.49
CA HIS A 363 9.27 -1.91 -1.42
C HIS A 363 8.03 -1.84 -2.33
N ILE A 364 7.21 -2.90 -2.39
CA ILE A 364 6.12 -3.04 -3.37
C ILE A 364 4.71 -2.76 -2.82
N HIS A 365 4.56 -2.13 -1.66
CA HIS A 365 3.22 -1.68 -1.23
C HIS A 365 2.69 -0.64 -2.24
N LEU A 366 1.36 -0.57 -2.37
CA LEU A 366 0.70 0.11 -3.50
C LEU A 366 0.89 1.62 -3.46
N ASP A 367 0.99 2.18 -2.27
CA ASP A 367 1.34 3.57 -1.98
C ASP A 367 2.80 3.91 -2.27
N HIS A 368 3.67 2.93 -2.49
CA HIS A 368 5.05 3.14 -2.92
C HIS A 368 5.24 2.82 -4.39
N ALA A 369 4.76 1.68 -4.86
CA ALA A 369 5.09 1.10 -6.17
C ALA A 369 3.90 1.02 -7.13
N GLY A 370 2.69 1.43 -6.74
CA GLY A 370 1.45 1.23 -7.53
C GLY A 370 1.52 1.81 -8.94
N ALA A 371 2.19 2.95 -9.12
CA ALA A 371 2.35 3.61 -10.42
C ALA A 371 3.42 2.98 -11.33
N THR A 372 4.20 2.00 -10.86
CA THR A 372 5.39 1.48 -11.57
C THR A 372 5.06 0.96 -12.98
N GLY A 373 4.06 0.09 -13.12
CA GLY A 373 3.69 -0.46 -14.43
C GLY A 373 3.17 0.60 -15.41
N SER A 374 2.46 1.61 -14.89
CA SER A 374 1.99 2.74 -15.68
C SER A 374 3.15 3.61 -16.20
N LEU A 375 4.17 3.83 -15.38
CA LEU A 375 5.39 4.54 -15.80
C LEU A 375 6.18 3.74 -16.84
N VAL A 376 6.36 2.44 -16.65
CA VAL A 376 7.07 1.58 -17.63
C VAL A 376 6.31 1.51 -18.96
N ARG A 377 4.98 1.47 -18.92
CA ARG A 377 4.16 1.54 -20.14
C ARG A 377 4.35 2.86 -20.90
N MET A 378 4.55 3.97 -20.18
CA MET A 378 4.83 5.28 -20.77
C MET A 378 6.27 5.40 -21.27
N TRP A 379 7.23 4.83 -20.54
CA TRP A 379 8.66 4.88 -20.79
C TRP A 379 9.24 3.45 -20.81
N PRO A 380 9.21 2.76 -21.97
CA PRO A 380 9.60 1.36 -22.06
C PRO A 380 11.06 1.05 -21.72
N GLU A 381 11.93 2.07 -21.74
CA GLU A 381 13.36 1.97 -21.39
C GLU A 381 13.62 2.24 -19.90
N LEU A 382 12.59 2.51 -19.09
CA LEU A 382 12.74 2.79 -17.66
C LEU A 382 13.26 1.54 -16.93
N GLU A 383 14.42 1.67 -16.29
CA GLU A 383 14.99 0.63 -15.42
C GLU A 383 14.34 0.66 -14.04
N VAL A 384 13.78 -0.46 -13.59
CA VAL A 384 13.10 -0.56 -12.29
C VAL A 384 13.89 -1.47 -11.35
N TYR A 385 14.35 -0.93 -10.24
CA TYR A 385 15.13 -1.64 -9.23
C TYR A 385 14.22 -2.06 -8.07
N VAL A 386 14.20 -3.36 -7.77
CA VAL A 386 13.29 -3.96 -6.78
C VAL A 386 13.95 -5.14 -6.08
N HIS A 387 13.61 -5.36 -4.81
CA HIS A 387 14.04 -6.53 -4.07
C HIS A 387 13.54 -7.85 -4.70
N GLU A 388 14.36 -8.89 -4.66
CA GLU A 388 14.06 -10.21 -5.27
C GLU A 388 12.71 -10.80 -4.84
N LEU A 389 12.33 -10.62 -3.58
CA LEU A 389 11.05 -11.11 -3.06
C LEU A 389 9.84 -10.34 -3.61
N GLY A 390 10.01 -9.08 -4.00
CA GLY A 390 8.95 -8.24 -4.57
C GLY A 390 8.80 -8.37 -6.08
N ALA A 391 9.87 -8.75 -6.78
CA ALA A 391 9.92 -8.73 -8.26
C ALA A 391 8.80 -9.54 -8.93
N GLN A 392 8.52 -10.76 -8.44
CA GLN A 392 7.46 -11.61 -8.98
C GLN A 392 6.07 -10.96 -8.94
N HIS A 393 5.83 -10.11 -7.93
CA HIS A 393 4.56 -9.42 -7.74
C HIS A 393 4.42 -8.17 -8.61
N LEU A 394 5.54 -7.62 -9.11
CA LEU A 394 5.48 -6.58 -10.14
C LEU A 394 5.27 -7.19 -11.52
N ILE A 395 5.87 -8.36 -11.80
CA ILE A 395 5.63 -9.08 -13.07
C ILE A 395 4.17 -9.51 -13.17
N ASP A 396 3.63 -10.08 -12.09
CA ASP A 396 2.22 -10.47 -11.97
C ASP A 396 1.62 -9.94 -10.66
N PRO A 397 0.88 -8.80 -10.70
CA PRO A 397 0.31 -8.18 -9.52
C PRO A 397 -0.94 -8.89 -8.98
N ALA A 398 -1.40 -9.98 -9.60
CA ALA A 398 -2.66 -10.64 -9.20
C ALA A 398 -2.71 -10.98 -7.69
N LYS A 399 -1.62 -11.55 -7.14
CA LYS A 399 -1.55 -11.90 -5.71
C LYS A 399 -1.49 -10.66 -4.80
N LEU A 400 -0.76 -9.63 -5.22
CA LEU A 400 -0.64 -8.37 -4.49
C LEU A 400 -2.01 -7.69 -4.40
N LEU A 401 -2.71 -7.60 -5.53
CA LEU A 401 -4.06 -7.06 -5.64
C LEU A 401 -5.10 -7.87 -4.87
N GLU A 402 -5.00 -9.20 -4.87
CA GLU A 402 -5.88 -10.05 -4.06
C GLU A 402 -5.69 -9.77 -2.56
N SER A 403 -4.44 -9.59 -2.12
CA SER A 403 -4.15 -9.23 -0.73
C SER A 403 -4.65 -7.84 -0.38
N ALA A 404 -4.38 -6.85 -1.23
CA ALA A 404 -4.85 -5.49 -1.02
C ALA A 404 -6.38 -5.40 -1.02
N ARG A 405 -7.07 -6.16 -1.88
CA ARG A 405 -8.55 -6.21 -1.93
C ARG A 405 -9.16 -6.73 -0.64
N ARG A 406 -8.48 -7.64 0.08
CA ARG A 406 -8.94 -8.09 1.40
C ARG A 406 -8.86 -7.00 2.47
N LEU A 407 -7.93 -6.05 2.32
CA LEU A 407 -7.72 -4.95 3.28
C LEU A 407 -8.61 -3.76 2.97
N TYR A 408 -8.65 -3.33 1.71
CA TYR A 408 -9.30 -2.08 1.29
C TYR A 408 -10.67 -2.29 0.64
N GLY A 409 -11.06 -3.53 0.34
CA GLY A 409 -12.39 -3.83 -0.18
C GLY A 409 -12.74 -3.06 -1.45
N GLY A 410 -13.81 -2.25 -1.38
CA GLY A 410 -14.30 -1.41 -2.48
C GLY A 410 -13.44 -0.19 -2.77
N ASP A 411 -12.67 0.29 -1.79
CA ASP A 411 -11.91 1.55 -1.90
C ASP A 411 -10.56 1.37 -2.61
N LEU A 412 -10.20 0.15 -2.99
CA LEU A 412 -8.91 -0.20 -3.58
C LEU A 412 -8.56 0.66 -4.81
N GLU A 413 -9.53 0.87 -5.71
CA GLU A 413 -9.31 1.61 -6.95
C GLU A 413 -9.19 3.11 -6.69
N ASP A 414 -10.02 3.67 -5.79
CA ASP A 414 -9.97 5.08 -5.41
C ASP A 414 -8.68 5.42 -4.67
N LEU A 415 -8.21 4.52 -3.79
CA LEU A 415 -6.96 4.68 -3.07
C LEU A 415 -5.75 4.54 -4.01
N TRP A 416 -5.67 3.44 -4.77
CA TRP A 416 -4.39 3.05 -5.38
C TRP A 416 -4.35 3.15 -6.90
N GLY A 417 -5.51 3.26 -7.56
CA GLY A 417 -5.63 3.24 -9.02
C GLY A 417 -5.34 1.89 -9.66
N GLU A 418 -5.25 1.87 -10.99
CA GLU A 418 -4.96 0.67 -11.77
C GLU A 418 -3.48 0.28 -11.66
N VAL A 419 -3.21 -0.89 -11.07
CA VAL A 419 -1.85 -1.46 -10.95
C VAL A 419 -1.56 -2.35 -12.16
N LEU A 420 -0.69 -1.87 -13.04
CA LEU A 420 -0.27 -2.60 -14.23
C LEU A 420 0.97 -3.49 -13.96
N PRO A 421 1.10 -4.65 -14.65
CA PRO A 421 2.29 -5.47 -14.57
C PRO A 421 3.51 -4.77 -15.18
N VAL A 422 4.70 -5.09 -14.67
CA VAL A 422 5.99 -4.63 -15.16
C VAL A 422 6.66 -5.75 -15.96
N PRO A 423 7.06 -5.54 -17.22
CA PRO A 423 7.81 -6.53 -17.97
C PRO A 423 9.11 -6.92 -17.25
N GLU A 424 9.43 -8.21 -17.20
CA GLU A 424 10.64 -8.72 -16.54
C GLU A 424 11.92 -8.07 -17.08
N ALA A 425 11.95 -7.71 -18.37
CA ALA A 425 13.08 -7.04 -19.00
C ALA A 425 13.40 -5.65 -18.44
N ASN A 426 12.44 -5.00 -17.76
CA ASN A 426 12.63 -3.72 -17.10
C ASN A 426 13.15 -3.87 -15.66
N LEU A 427 13.11 -5.08 -15.08
CA LEU A 427 13.43 -5.30 -13.67
C LEU A 427 14.92 -5.58 -13.45
N HIS A 428 15.49 -4.84 -12.50
CA HIS A 428 16.82 -5.04 -11.93
C HIS A 428 16.66 -5.54 -10.49
N ILE A 429 17.07 -6.79 -10.28
CA ILE A 429 16.83 -7.49 -9.01
C ILE A 429 17.89 -7.14 -7.97
N LEU A 430 17.43 -6.78 -6.78
CA LEU A 430 18.25 -6.46 -5.61
C LEU A 430 18.14 -7.54 -4.53
N GLY A 431 19.26 -7.87 -3.89
CA GLY A 431 19.33 -8.67 -2.65
C GLY A 431 19.85 -7.89 -1.44
N GLY A 432 20.42 -6.70 -1.64
CA GLY A 432 21.02 -5.86 -0.61
C GLY A 432 22.55 -5.94 -0.58
N GLY A 433 23.19 -4.78 -0.48
CA GLY A 433 24.65 -4.61 -0.52
C GLY A 433 25.20 -4.18 -1.88
N GLU A 434 24.34 -4.02 -2.89
CA GLU A 434 24.73 -3.55 -4.22
C GLU A 434 25.11 -2.07 -4.22
N GLN A 435 25.81 -1.67 -5.27
CA GLN A 435 26.05 -0.28 -5.63
C GLN A 435 25.43 0.01 -7.00
N LEU A 436 24.46 0.93 -7.04
CA LEU A 436 23.68 1.22 -8.25
C LEU A 436 24.20 2.48 -8.95
N LEU A 437 23.85 2.59 -10.24
CA LEU A 437 24.05 3.80 -11.04
C LEU A 437 25.48 4.37 -10.96
N GLY A 438 26.47 3.51 -11.18
CA GLY A 438 27.89 3.88 -11.18
C GLY A 438 28.48 4.10 -9.78
N GLY A 439 27.89 3.53 -8.73
CA GLY A 439 28.38 3.68 -7.35
C GLY A 439 27.74 4.84 -6.59
N SER A 440 26.68 5.44 -7.14
CA SER A 440 26.03 6.60 -6.54
C SER A 440 25.16 6.20 -5.35
N PHE A 441 24.46 5.06 -5.45
CA PHE A 441 23.59 4.56 -4.40
C PHE A 441 24.13 3.26 -3.82
N GLU A 442 24.29 3.19 -2.50
CA GLU A 442 24.49 1.95 -1.76
C GLU A 442 23.12 1.38 -1.33
N VAL A 443 22.92 0.08 -1.51
CA VAL A 443 21.66 -0.60 -1.16
C VAL A 443 21.83 -1.37 0.14
N ALA A 444 20.86 -1.29 1.05
CA ALA A 444 20.76 -2.20 2.19
C ALA A 444 19.45 -2.98 2.14
N TYR A 445 19.54 -4.28 2.41
CA TYR A 445 18.35 -5.05 2.75
C TYR A 445 17.86 -4.65 4.15
N THR A 446 16.63 -4.14 4.21
CA THR A 446 16.02 -3.56 5.41
C THR A 446 14.63 -4.15 5.67
N PRO A 447 14.52 -5.48 5.90
CA PRO A 447 13.24 -6.13 6.17
C PRO A 447 12.66 -5.72 7.53
N GLY A 448 11.37 -5.99 7.71
CA GLY A 448 10.69 -5.83 8.99
C GLY A 448 9.32 -5.21 8.82
N HIS A 449 9.26 -4.01 8.23
CA HIS A 449 8.00 -3.45 7.72
C HIS A 449 7.41 -4.35 6.62
N ALA A 450 8.27 -4.81 5.70
CA ALA A 450 7.93 -5.82 4.70
C ALA A 450 9.14 -6.71 4.42
N SER A 451 8.92 -7.94 3.99
CA SER A 451 10.00 -8.90 3.67
C SER A 451 10.80 -8.49 2.42
N HIS A 452 10.20 -7.70 1.53
CA HIS A 452 10.77 -7.20 0.28
C HIS A 452 11.25 -5.74 0.37
N HIS A 453 11.60 -5.27 1.57
CA HIS A 453 12.02 -3.88 1.80
C HIS A 453 13.54 -3.69 1.68
N VAL A 454 13.95 -2.65 0.97
CA VAL A 454 15.34 -2.16 0.86
C VAL A 454 15.39 -0.66 1.11
N SER A 455 16.57 -0.18 1.52
CA SER A 455 16.86 1.24 1.67
C SER A 455 18.04 1.62 0.80
N TYR A 456 18.15 2.91 0.47
CA TYR A 456 19.19 3.45 -0.40
C TYR A 456 19.97 4.55 0.30
N LEU A 457 21.29 4.55 0.20
CA LEU A 457 22.15 5.63 0.68
C LEU A 457 22.79 6.33 -0.51
N LEU A 458 22.55 7.64 -0.63
CA LEU A 458 23.23 8.54 -1.57
C LEU A 458 23.98 9.59 -0.78
N GLU A 459 25.30 9.65 -0.95
CA GLU A 459 26.18 10.51 -0.15
C GLU A 459 25.96 10.31 1.36
N ARG A 460 25.21 11.21 2.01
CA ARG A 460 24.85 11.15 3.43
C ARG A 460 23.33 11.22 3.65
N THR A 461 22.53 10.88 2.64
CA THR A 461 21.08 10.80 2.70
C THR A 461 20.63 9.35 2.57
N ALA A 462 19.92 8.86 3.57
CA ALA A 462 19.30 7.54 3.52
C ALA A 462 17.83 7.69 3.12
N PHE A 463 17.45 7.12 1.97
CA PHE A 463 16.06 6.91 1.56
C PHE A 463 15.59 5.61 2.20
N VAL A 464 14.75 5.74 3.20
CA VAL A 464 14.46 4.65 4.14
C VAL A 464 13.11 4.01 3.93
N GLY A 465 12.29 4.54 3.02
CA GLY A 465 10.90 4.11 2.86
C GLY A 465 10.22 4.06 4.22
N ASP A 466 9.54 2.95 4.47
CA ASP A 466 8.79 2.73 5.70
C ASP A 466 9.61 2.11 6.81
N ALA A 467 10.79 1.55 6.51
CA ALA A 467 11.72 1.10 7.53
C ALA A 467 12.20 2.23 8.46
N GLY A 468 12.09 3.50 8.02
CA GLY A 468 12.37 4.70 8.82
C GLY A 468 11.17 5.30 9.55
N GLY A 469 9.98 4.71 9.41
CA GLY A 469 8.74 5.16 10.03
C GLY A 469 8.02 6.29 9.27
N VAL A 470 6.77 6.50 9.66
CA VAL A 470 5.95 7.65 9.26
C VAL A 470 6.21 8.76 10.26
N ARG A 471 6.83 9.86 9.84
CA ARG A 471 6.84 11.13 10.61
C ARG A 471 5.71 12.03 10.05
N ILE A 472 5.59 13.35 10.20
CA ILE A 472 4.89 14.26 9.24
C ILE A 472 5.53 15.63 9.39
N THR A 473 6.71 15.87 8.81
CA THR A 473 7.49 17.11 8.90
C THR A 473 6.58 18.29 8.64
N PRO A 474 6.74 19.40 9.37
CA PRO A 474 7.79 19.64 10.37
C PRO A 474 7.59 18.94 11.73
N GLU A 475 6.59 18.07 11.89
CA GLU A 475 6.36 17.34 13.15
C GLU A 475 7.53 16.41 13.51
N GLU A 476 7.67 16.14 14.81
CA GLU A 476 8.72 15.28 15.35
C GLU A 476 8.27 13.86 15.65
N LEU A 477 6.95 13.67 15.86
CA LEU A 477 6.36 12.36 16.10
C LEU A 477 6.73 11.40 14.96
N THR A 478 7.22 10.21 15.32
CA THR A 478 7.49 9.13 14.37
C THR A 478 6.73 7.89 14.79
N ILE A 479 5.91 7.33 13.91
CA ILE A 479 5.13 6.13 14.17
C ILE A 479 5.52 4.99 13.21
N PRO A 480 5.56 3.74 13.69
CA PRO A 480 5.84 2.58 12.84
C PRO A 480 4.62 2.21 12.00
N PRO A 481 4.71 2.22 10.64
CA PRO A 481 3.66 1.66 9.80
C PRO A 481 3.71 0.12 9.88
N THR A 482 2.71 -0.51 10.50
CA THR A 482 2.66 -1.96 10.67
C THR A 482 1.49 -2.59 9.90
N PRO A 483 1.39 -2.43 8.57
CA PRO A 483 0.28 -2.99 7.82
C PRO A 483 0.38 -4.53 7.73
N PRO A 484 -0.76 -5.25 7.72
CA PRO A 484 -0.78 -6.65 7.30
C PRO A 484 -0.41 -6.80 5.80
N PRO A 485 -0.01 -7.99 5.32
CA PRO A 485 -0.04 -9.29 6.00
C PRO A 485 1.26 -9.72 6.68
N GLU A 486 2.36 -8.99 6.47
CA GLU A 486 3.70 -9.42 6.90
C GLU A 486 4.50 -8.27 7.52
N ILE A 487 4.58 -8.27 8.85
CA ILE A 487 5.59 -7.51 9.60
C ILE A 487 6.45 -8.46 10.44
N ASP A 488 7.69 -8.06 10.70
CA ASP A 488 8.65 -8.75 11.56
C ASP A 488 9.43 -7.72 12.38
N ILE A 489 9.08 -7.61 13.66
CA ILE A 489 9.66 -6.62 14.58
C ILE A 489 11.14 -6.87 14.82
N ASP A 490 11.55 -8.14 15.00
CA ASP A 490 12.94 -8.48 15.26
C ASP A 490 13.81 -8.15 14.04
N ALA A 491 13.31 -8.43 12.83
CA ALA A 491 13.98 -8.05 11.59
C ALA A 491 14.06 -6.52 11.43
N TRP A 492 13.00 -5.80 11.81
CA TRP A 492 12.95 -4.33 11.72
C TRP A 492 14.00 -3.67 12.61
N HIS A 493 14.18 -4.14 13.86
CA HIS A 493 15.28 -3.67 14.71
C HIS A 493 16.65 -3.86 14.04
N GLY A 494 16.87 -5.01 13.40
CA GLY A 494 18.09 -5.26 12.62
C GLY A 494 18.28 -4.29 11.44
N SER A 495 17.19 -3.86 10.82
CA SER A 495 17.16 -2.87 9.74
C SER A 495 17.47 -1.46 10.24
N ILE A 496 16.92 -1.07 11.39
CA ILE A 496 17.25 0.19 12.08
C ILE A 496 18.75 0.26 12.36
N GLU A 497 19.33 -0.80 12.93
CA GLU A 497 20.78 -0.85 13.16
C GLU A 497 21.60 -0.75 11.87
N ARG A 498 21.12 -1.36 10.77
CA ARG A 498 21.81 -1.29 9.48
C ARG A 498 21.81 0.14 8.92
N ILE A 499 20.68 0.85 9.00
CA ILE A 499 20.58 2.25 8.60
C ILE A 499 21.50 3.14 9.46
N LEU A 500 21.54 2.91 10.79
CA LEU A 500 22.43 3.66 11.69
C LEU A 500 23.92 3.44 11.35
N ARG A 501 24.32 2.24 10.94
CA ARG A 501 25.71 1.93 10.57
C ARG A 501 26.20 2.70 9.35
N TRP A 502 25.32 3.15 8.46
CA TRP A 502 25.68 4.05 7.36
C TRP A 502 26.13 5.44 7.83
N GLY A 503 25.75 5.86 9.05
CA GLY A 503 26.00 7.22 9.54
C GLY A 503 25.43 8.35 8.67
N PRO A 504 24.16 8.27 8.21
CA PRO A 504 23.58 9.31 7.37
C PRO A 504 23.46 10.65 8.14
N GLU A 505 23.51 11.78 7.43
CA GLU A 505 23.14 13.10 7.98
C GLU A 505 21.63 13.27 8.10
N ARG A 506 20.89 12.63 7.19
CA ARG A 506 19.45 12.79 7.10
C ARG A 506 18.77 11.56 6.55
N LEU A 507 17.55 11.33 7.04
CA LEU A 507 16.60 10.38 6.49
C LEU A 507 15.67 11.11 5.52
N ALA A 508 15.43 10.50 4.37
CA ALA A 508 14.43 10.89 3.38
C ALA A 508 13.31 9.84 3.43
N MET A 509 12.12 10.27 3.85
CA MET A 509 10.97 9.38 4.09
C MET A 509 9.94 9.52 2.97
N THR A 510 9.23 8.42 2.66
CA THR A 510 8.19 8.39 1.62
C THR A 510 6.89 8.97 2.13
N HIS A 511 6.46 8.58 3.32
CA HIS A 511 5.55 9.40 4.11
C HIS A 511 6.39 10.58 4.59
N PHE A 512 6.35 11.64 3.75
CA PHE A 512 6.95 12.99 3.68
C PHE A 512 8.41 13.24 4.13
N GLY A 513 9.03 14.23 3.49
CA GLY A 513 10.09 15.09 4.04
C GLY A 513 11.44 14.47 4.42
N GLU A 514 12.38 15.34 4.76
CA GLU A 514 13.68 14.95 5.31
C GLU A 514 13.79 15.27 6.80
N SER A 515 14.51 14.42 7.52
CA SER A 515 14.81 14.59 8.94
C SER A 515 16.31 14.48 9.19
N ARG A 516 16.88 15.44 9.93
CA ARG A 516 18.29 15.45 10.33
C ARG A 516 18.52 14.80 11.70
N ASP A 517 17.45 14.49 12.43
CA ASP A 517 17.50 13.88 13.76
C ASP A 517 17.54 12.35 13.66
N VAL A 518 18.46 11.82 12.86
CA VAL A 518 18.53 10.40 12.46
C VAL A 518 18.45 9.45 13.66
N GLU A 519 19.38 9.59 14.61
CA GLU A 519 19.49 8.67 15.75
C GLU A 519 18.25 8.73 16.65
N ARG A 520 17.74 9.93 16.90
CA ARG A 520 16.54 10.14 17.72
C ARG A 520 15.32 9.51 17.06
N GLN A 521 15.10 9.78 15.77
CA GLN A 521 13.96 9.26 15.03
C GLN A 521 13.94 7.73 15.03
N LEU A 522 15.07 7.10 14.71
CA LEU A 522 15.15 5.64 14.65
C LEU A 522 15.04 4.99 16.04
N ALA A 523 15.55 5.65 17.09
CA ALA A 523 15.35 5.18 18.46
C ALA A 523 13.88 5.28 18.89
N GLU A 524 13.21 6.38 18.57
CA GLU A 524 11.79 6.58 18.85
C GLU A 524 10.91 5.58 18.09
N LEU A 525 11.22 5.32 16.81
CA LEU A 525 10.57 4.28 16.02
C LEU A 525 10.70 2.90 16.67
N ALA A 526 11.91 2.52 17.08
CA ALA A 526 12.19 1.24 17.73
C ALA A 526 11.42 1.08 19.05
N GLU A 527 11.45 2.11 19.90
CA GLU A 527 10.74 2.11 21.19
C GLU A 527 9.22 2.01 21.00
N ARG A 528 8.67 2.77 20.04
CA ARG A 528 7.24 2.76 19.76
C ARG A 528 6.78 1.44 19.16
N LEU A 529 7.58 0.85 18.27
CA LEU A 529 7.32 -0.48 17.72
C LEU A 529 7.19 -1.54 18.83
N ASP A 530 8.11 -1.53 19.80
CA ASP A 530 8.05 -2.46 20.94
C ASP A 530 6.85 -2.17 21.86
N THR A 531 6.59 -0.88 22.11
CA THR A 531 5.49 -0.44 22.99
C THR A 531 4.14 -0.81 22.41
N TRP A 532 3.90 -0.51 21.14
CA TRP A 532 2.66 -0.83 20.44
C TRP A 532 2.47 -2.34 20.27
N ALA A 533 3.55 -3.07 19.97
CA ALA A 533 3.47 -4.53 19.93
C ALA A 533 3.11 -5.13 21.30
N ALA A 534 3.64 -4.59 22.39
CA ALA A 534 3.24 -5.00 23.74
C ALA A 534 1.78 -4.64 24.03
N LEU A 535 1.34 -3.44 23.62
CA LEU A 535 -0.02 -2.94 23.82
C LEU A 535 -1.07 -3.86 23.20
N VAL A 536 -0.86 -4.30 21.96
CA VAL A 536 -1.74 -5.26 21.27
C VAL A 536 -1.85 -6.61 21.99
N ARG A 537 -0.85 -7.00 22.79
CA ARG A 537 -0.92 -8.24 23.60
C ARG A 537 -1.69 -8.06 24.91
N SER A 538 -1.64 -6.86 25.48
CA SER A 538 -2.15 -6.61 26.83
C SER A 538 -3.54 -5.98 26.85
N GLU A 539 -3.88 -5.22 25.82
CA GLU A 539 -5.11 -4.43 25.74
C GLU A 539 -5.96 -4.85 24.53
N ASP A 540 -7.21 -4.39 24.50
CA ASP A 540 -8.13 -4.62 23.39
C ASP A 540 -7.94 -3.63 22.24
N PHE A 541 -8.66 -3.89 21.15
CA PHE A 541 -8.62 -3.08 19.93
C PHE A 541 -8.92 -1.60 20.23
N GLU A 542 -10.03 -1.30 20.91
CA GLU A 542 -10.44 0.07 21.20
C GLU A 542 -9.38 0.84 22.01
N THR A 543 -8.82 0.19 23.04
CA THR A 543 -7.76 0.79 23.86
C THR A 543 -6.50 1.08 23.05
N PHE A 544 -6.13 0.19 22.12
CA PHE A 544 -5.01 0.44 21.22
C PHE A 544 -5.27 1.66 20.33
N ILE A 545 -6.45 1.73 19.71
CA ILE A 545 -6.83 2.84 18.84
C ILE A 545 -6.79 4.16 19.62
N ASP A 546 -7.40 4.22 20.81
CA ASP A 546 -7.40 5.41 21.68
C ASP A 546 -5.98 5.88 22.03
N VAL A 547 -5.06 4.96 22.30
CA VAL A 547 -3.66 5.29 22.60
C VAL A 547 -2.97 5.87 21.36
N VAL A 548 -3.09 5.22 20.20
CA VAL A 548 -2.48 5.70 18.95
C VAL A 548 -3.02 7.08 18.57
N GLU A 549 -4.34 7.28 18.64
CA GLU A 549 -4.98 8.57 18.38
C GLU A 549 -4.49 9.65 19.35
N THR A 550 -4.41 9.34 20.65
CA THR A 550 -3.87 10.28 21.65
C THR A 550 -2.41 10.64 21.36
N GLU A 551 -1.59 9.68 20.92
CA GLU A 551 -0.21 9.93 20.52
C GLU A 551 -0.10 10.82 19.28
N ILE A 552 -0.95 10.60 18.26
CA ILE A 552 -1.04 11.47 17.08
C ILE A 552 -1.45 12.88 17.49
N GLU A 553 -2.51 13.01 18.30
CA GLU A 553 -3.08 14.30 18.70
C GLU A 553 -2.11 15.12 19.56
N SER A 554 -1.38 14.46 20.46
CA SER A 554 -0.41 15.11 21.36
C SER A 554 0.96 15.32 20.73
N GLY A 555 1.36 14.46 19.79
CA GLY A 555 2.66 14.49 19.13
C GLY A 555 2.72 15.30 17.83
N SER A 556 1.57 15.78 17.33
CA SER A 556 1.51 16.55 16.08
C SER A 556 0.45 17.64 16.08
N SER A 557 0.56 18.61 15.18
CA SER A 557 -0.42 19.69 15.05
C SER A 557 -1.75 19.22 14.42
N PRO A 558 -2.88 19.87 14.75
CA PRO A 558 -4.20 19.50 14.21
C PRO A 558 -4.32 19.48 12.68
N VAL A 559 -3.43 20.18 11.98
CA VAL A 559 -3.40 20.19 10.50
C VAL A 559 -2.84 18.88 9.94
N HIS A 560 -1.98 18.17 10.69
CA HIS A 560 -1.34 16.93 10.24
C HIS A 560 -1.95 15.65 10.80
N HIS A 561 -2.90 15.72 11.74
CA HIS A 561 -3.55 14.54 12.33
C HIS A 561 -4.07 13.58 11.27
N GLU A 562 -4.78 14.12 10.27
CA GLU A 562 -5.36 13.30 9.21
C GLU A 562 -4.31 12.74 8.25
N ALA A 563 -3.16 13.42 8.08
CA ALA A 563 -2.07 12.90 7.28
C ALA A 563 -1.44 11.66 7.95
N TYR A 564 -1.27 11.68 9.28
CA TYR A 564 -0.85 10.49 10.03
C TYR A 564 -1.85 9.35 9.91
N ARG A 565 -3.14 9.61 10.13
CA ARG A 565 -4.18 8.59 10.01
C ARG A 565 -4.25 7.97 8.62
N GLN A 566 -4.06 8.76 7.58
CA GLN A 566 -4.07 8.24 6.21
C GLN A 566 -2.79 7.46 5.87
N ALA A 567 -1.62 7.91 6.35
CA ALA A 567 -0.35 7.23 6.11
C ALA A 567 -0.21 5.93 6.92
N ALA A 568 -0.77 5.90 8.14
CA ALA A 568 -0.70 4.76 9.04
C ALA A 568 -2.03 4.59 9.81
N PRO A 569 -3.08 4.05 9.15
CA PRO A 569 -4.40 3.87 9.78
C PRO A 569 -4.31 3.00 11.03
N PRO A 570 -4.76 3.47 12.21
CA PRO A 570 -4.64 2.74 13.47
C PRO A 570 -5.19 1.30 13.43
N GLU A 571 -6.24 1.06 12.65
CA GLU A 571 -6.85 -0.26 12.48
C GLU A 571 -5.91 -1.23 11.75
N LEU A 572 -5.20 -0.74 10.73
CA LEU A 572 -4.19 -1.52 10.01
C LEU A 572 -2.96 -1.76 10.88
N LEU A 573 -2.57 -0.76 11.69
CA LEU A 573 -1.48 -0.89 12.65
C LEU A 573 -1.74 -2.03 13.63
N PHE A 574 -2.94 -2.04 14.25
CA PHE A 574 -3.38 -3.11 15.14
C PHE A 574 -3.39 -4.46 14.42
N ALA A 575 -4.00 -4.53 13.24
CA ALA A 575 -4.17 -5.77 12.49
C ALA A 575 -2.82 -6.43 12.14
N GLY A 576 -1.80 -5.65 11.76
CA GLY A 576 -0.47 -6.19 11.48
C GLY A 576 0.24 -6.69 12.74
N LEU A 577 0.18 -5.93 13.84
CA LEU A 577 0.78 -6.32 15.13
C LEU A 577 0.09 -7.56 15.76
N ASP A 578 -1.23 -7.64 15.71
CA ASP A 578 -2.00 -8.79 16.19
C ASP A 578 -1.63 -10.04 15.37
N ARG A 579 -1.57 -9.91 14.03
CA ARG A 579 -1.16 -11.01 13.15
C ARG A 579 0.28 -11.46 13.43
N TYR A 580 1.20 -10.54 13.69
CA TYR A 580 2.58 -10.85 14.05
C TYR A 580 2.63 -11.75 15.30
N TRP A 581 1.87 -11.42 16.35
CA TRP A 581 1.82 -12.25 17.55
C TRP A 581 1.16 -13.59 17.32
N ARG A 582 0.04 -13.65 16.57
CA ARG A 582 -0.61 -14.92 16.21
C ARG A 582 0.34 -15.87 15.48
N LYS A 583 1.15 -15.36 14.55
CA LYS A 583 2.17 -16.13 13.83
C LYS A 583 3.28 -16.63 14.77
N ARG A 584 3.71 -15.80 15.72
CA ARG A 584 4.81 -16.11 16.66
C ARG A 584 4.40 -17.09 17.76
N ASP A 585 3.17 -16.99 18.26
CA ASP A 585 2.63 -17.87 19.31
C ASP A 585 2.21 -19.25 18.78
N GLY A 586 2.51 -19.56 17.52
CA GLY A 586 2.30 -20.88 16.92
C GLY A 586 0.92 -21.07 16.26
N GLY A 587 0.21 -19.98 15.98
CA GLY A 587 -0.93 -19.99 15.07
C GLY A 587 -0.45 -20.40 13.68
N ALA A 588 -0.55 -21.68 13.36
CA ALA A 588 -0.36 -22.17 12.00
C ALA A 588 -1.27 -21.35 11.07
N GLY A 589 -0.70 -20.81 9.99
CA GLY A 589 -1.48 -20.17 8.93
C GLY A 589 -2.50 -21.14 8.37
N GLY A 590 -3.75 -21.01 8.81
CA GLY A 590 -4.95 -21.42 8.07
C GLY A 590 -5.39 -20.27 7.16
N PRO A 591 -6.13 -20.55 6.07
CA PRO A 591 -6.70 -19.51 5.24
C PRO A 591 -7.68 -18.68 6.08
N ALA A 592 -7.89 -17.43 5.67
CA ALA A 592 -8.73 -16.44 6.34
C ALA A 592 -10.05 -17.04 6.85
N ASP A 593 -10.18 -17.16 8.16
CA ASP A 593 -11.47 -17.38 8.83
C ASP A 593 -11.91 -16.06 9.48
N GLU A 594 -13.19 -15.79 9.24
CA GLU A 594 -13.98 -14.61 9.57
C GLU A 594 -13.94 -14.27 11.06
N PRO A 595 -14.15 -12.99 11.45
CA PRO A 595 -14.37 -12.66 12.85
C PRO A 595 -15.70 -13.27 13.32
N GLU A 596 -15.62 -14.28 14.20
CA GLU A 596 -16.76 -14.75 15.00
C GLU A 596 -17.30 -13.58 15.84
N THR A 597 -18.49 -13.09 15.49
CA THR A 597 -19.28 -12.20 16.33
C THR A 597 -19.75 -12.98 17.56
N ASN A 598 -19.16 -12.70 18.71
CA ASN A 598 -19.56 -13.28 19.99
C ASN A 598 -20.82 -12.57 20.51
N GLU A 599 -21.99 -12.92 19.96
CA GLU A 599 -23.28 -12.64 20.58
C GLU A 599 -23.68 -13.80 21.51
N THR A 600 -23.62 -13.57 22.83
CA THR A 600 -24.66 -13.96 23.82
C THR A 600 -24.14 -13.80 25.25
N ASP A 601 -24.74 -12.89 26.03
CA ASP A 601 -25.73 -13.23 27.08
C ASP A 601 -25.88 -12.06 28.08
N VAL A 602 -26.89 -11.21 27.89
CA VAL A 602 -27.49 -10.45 28.99
C VAL A 602 -28.92 -10.93 29.17
N PHE A 603 -29.04 -11.95 30.00
CA PHE A 603 -30.33 -12.45 30.47
C PHE A 603 -30.98 -11.45 31.44
N THR A 604 -32.23 -11.18 31.13
CA THR A 604 -33.26 -10.51 31.93
C THR A 604 -33.36 -10.90 33.41
N GLY A 605 -33.68 -9.90 34.24
CA GLY A 605 -34.24 -10.02 35.60
C GLY A 605 -33.90 -8.78 36.44
N GLY A 606 -34.80 -7.99 37.01
CA GLY A 606 -36.25 -8.06 37.21
C GLY A 606 -36.64 -6.93 38.17
N SER A 607 -37.94 -6.60 38.17
CA SER A 607 -38.68 -5.56 38.95
C SER A 607 -38.68 -4.14 38.42
#